data_AF-A0A661V2N1-F1
#
_entry.id   AF-A0A661V2N1-F1
#
_cell.length_a   1.000
_cell.length_b   1.000
_cell.length_c   1.000
_cell.angle_alpha   90.00
_cell.angle_beta   90.00
_cell.angle_gamma   90.00
#
_symmetry.space_group_name_H-M   'P 1'
#
loop_
_entity.id
_entity.type
_entity.pdbx_description
1 polymer ?
#
loop_
_entity_poly.entity_id
_entity_poly.type
_entity_poly.pdbx_seq_one_letter_code
_entity_poly.pdbx_strand_id
1 'polypeptide(L)'
;MATVGVDLASDSLVLNEGRDFKWKFLNTNRYVASEDYPPGGMFLEFATGGQHNAIQRVKVTGASGGTYRLGHTSDKGVLSWSLPIDFEDLTENPTSQHVDVTDALESIPSIGPGNVELTSVGLFPTWRLELNLDQGHNEVQEIELDDQVVSGEWRIFHSIYSTGNIEWDASPDDLEAELELLPSIGAGNVQVTQGTNERLYVIEFIGELSEKPILSLIPSQIGFGYGLHAPDPSGIWGNVGILFKRFITRSTPVPGSQQLSEKMQELIVQSINEFFNTFEELLGVDIHYTTTSRMDMILIISSRKEFRENDVLSFVMEITNEMIEGLFNGIVEFLGIFNTINIDFYWDYVYDVEFIEDLSETYQVPLSVDASNLTGLPGDPTSGTEVVISRTTEGKSPFTFWHAKIEGDTATFHEHSPAVAEVRKRVTWQLVWVPPGEDDNPVKPWIQGGDPVGRGIVTVLK
;
A
#
# COMPACT_ATOMS: atom_id res chain seq x y z
N MET A 1 22.72 18.28 -35.78
CA MET A 1 21.65 18.42 -36.78
C MET A 1 22.07 19.49 -37.77
N ALA A 2 21.81 19.31 -39.06
CA ALA A 2 21.93 20.39 -40.02
C ALA A 2 20.71 21.31 -39.85
N THR A 3 20.96 22.53 -39.40
CA THR A 3 19.95 23.56 -39.16
C THR A 3 19.48 24.12 -40.50
N VAL A 4 18.20 23.99 -40.80
CA VAL A 4 17.60 24.75 -41.89
C VAL A 4 17.31 26.13 -41.35
N GLY A 5 17.78 27.15 -42.07
CA GLY A 5 17.64 28.52 -41.61
C GLY A 5 18.90 29.03 -40.92
N VAL A 6 18.90 30.34 -40.72
CA VAL A 6 20.07 31.08 -40.27
C VAL A 6 20.23 30.89 -38.76
N ASP A 7 21.43 30.50 -38.35
CA ASP A 7 21.79 30.30 -36.95
C ASP A 7 21.80 31.66 -36.24
N LEU A 8 20.81 31.88 -35.37
CA LEU A 8 20.78 33.05 -34.52
C LEU A 8 21.70 32.75 -33.32
N ALA A 9 22.70 33.60 -33.06
CA ALA A 9 23.58 33.43 -31.92
C ALA A 9 22.76 33.39 -30.62
N SER A 10 22.77 32.24 -29.93
CA SER A 10 21.99 32.01 -28.70
C SER A 10 22.73 32.57 -27.47
N ASP A 11 22.01 33.27 -26.59
CA ASP A 11 22.54 33.77 -25.31
C ASP A 11 22.18 32.85 -24.15
N SER A 12 23.09 32.70 -23.18
CA SER A 12 22.80 31.96 -21.95
C SER A 12 22.25 32.91 -20.88
N LEU A 13 21.01 32.65 -20.42
CA LEU A 13 20.41 33.43 -19.35
C LEU A 13 21.04 33.01 -18.02
N VAL A 14 21.65 33.96 -17.32
CA VAL A 14 22.20 33.74 -15.98
C VAL A 14 21.27 34.41 -14.99
N LEU A 15 20.37 33.59 -14.44
CA LEU A 15 19.45 34.02 -13.40
C LEU A 15 20.08 33.71 -12.04
N ASN A 16 20.03 34.72 -11.17
CA ASN A 16 20.46 34.54 -9.79
C ASN A 16 19.30 33.93 -9.02
N GLU A 17 19.54 32.75 -8.48
CA GLU A 17 18.63 32.09 -7.57
C GLU A 17 18.20 33.05 -6.45
N GLY A 18 16.90 33.08 -6.17
CA GLY A 18 16.35 33.95 -5.13
C GLY A 18 16.20 35.42 -5.54
N ARG A 19 16.08 35.72 -6.84
CA ARG A 19 15.75 37.07 -7.32
C ARG A 19 14.55 37.06 -8.25
N ASP A 20 13.65 38.01 -8.02
CA ASP A 20 12.57 38.28 -8.96
C ASP A 20 13.14 38.81 -10.27
N PHE A 21 12.54 38.37 -11.35
CA PHE A 21 12.96 38.65 -12.70
C PHE A 21 11.93 39.52 -13.40
N LYS A 22 12.36 40.69 -13.85
CA LYS A 22 11.53 41.57 -14.66
C LYS A 22 12.28 42.03 -15.88
N TRP A 23 11.66 41.88 -17.03
CA TRP A 23 12.23 42.24 -18.32
C TRP A 23 11.22 43.01 -19.15
N LYS A 24 11.70 44.01 -19.92
CA LYS A 24 10.85 44.88 -20.74
C LYS A 24 11.44 45.05 -22.14
N PHE A 25 10.56 45.05 -23.14
CA PHE A 25 10.89 45.09 -24.55
C PHE A 25 10.03 46.15 -25.24
N LEU A 26 10.64 46.95 -26.12
CA LEU A 26 10.03 48.13 -26.76
C LEU A 26 10.09 47.97 -28.28
N ASN A 27 8.98 48.22 -28.98
CA ASN A 27 8.88 48.02 -30.43
C ASN A 27 9.30 49.28 -31.21
N THR A 28 10.19 49.15 -32.20
CA THR A 28 10.72 50.29 -32.97
C THR A 28 10.99 49.95 -34.44
N ASN A 29 10.78 50.92 -35.34
CA ASN A 29 10.92 50.72 -36.79
C ASN A 29 12.37 50.94 -37.31
N ARG A 30 12.58 50.80 -38.64
CA ARG A 30 13.91 50.95 -39.28
C ARG A 30 14.53 52.35 -39.19
N TYR A 31 13.76 53.34 -38.71
CA TYR A 31 14.23 54.70 -38.40
C TYR A 31 14.30 54.95 -36.88
N VAL A 32 14.10 53.91 -36.06
CA VAL A 32 14.17 53.88 -34.58
C VAL A 32 13.04 54.65 -33.88
N ALA A 33 11.94 54.93 -34.57
CA ALA A 33 10.76 55.51 -33.92
C ALA A 33 9.93 54.41 -33.23
N SER A 34 9.38 54.74 -32.05
CA SER A 34 8.48 53.83 -31.31
C SER A 34 7.19 53.62 -32.08
N GLU A 35 6.71 52.38 -32.08
CA GLU A 35 5.41 52.01 -32.62
C GLU A 35 4.74 50.99 -31.70
N ASP A 36 3.41 50.98 -31.68
CA ASP A 36 2.68 49.99 -30.90
C ASP A 36 3.02 48.58 -31.38
N TYR A 37 3.01 47.60 -30.46
CA TYR A 37 3.08 46.21 -30.90
C TYR A 37 1.85 45.90 -31.75
N PRO A 38 2.03 45.22 -32.89
CA PRO A 38 0.91 44.70 -33.64
C PRO A 38 0.10 43.72 -32.77
N PRO A 39 -1.15 43.42 -33.13
CA PRO A 39 -1.93 42.40 -32.42
C PRO A 39 -1.16 41.07 -32.36
N GLY A 40 -1.18 40.36 -31.23
CA GLY A 40 -0.51 39.07 -31.03
C GLY A 40 -0.05 38.84 -29.58
N GLY A 41 0.67 37.73 -29.36
CA GLY A 41 1.28 37.34 -28.09
C GLY A 41 2.81 37.25 -28.18
N MET A 42 3.49 37.29 -27.04
CA MET A 42 4.95 37.13 -26.97
C MET A 42 5.34 36.26 -25.78
N PHE A 43 6.36 35.42 -25.90
CA PHE A 43 6.85 34.56 -24.81
C PHE A 43 8.35 34.30 -24.85
N LEU A 44 8.91 33.90 -23.70
CA LEU A 44 10.25 33.31 -23.58
C LEU A 44 10.13 31.80 -23.58
N GLU A 45 10.82 31.12 -24.47
CA GLU A 45 10.92 29.66 -24.50
C GLU A 45 12.25 29.22 -23.89
N PHE A 46 12.23 28.22 -23.00
CA PHE A 46 13.42 27.65 -22.33
C PHE A 46 13.52 26.17 -22.61
N ALA A 47 14.69 25.71 -23.02
CA ALA A 47 14.98 24.29 -23.21
C ALA A 47 15.38 23.62 -21.88
N THR A 48 14.39 23.35 -21.01
CA THR A 48 14.59 22.87 -19.63
C THR A 48 14.82 21.36 -19.51
N GLY A 49 14.61 20.60 -20.59
CA GLY A 49 15.01 19.20 -20.75
C GLY A 49 14.11 18.20 -20.02
N GLY A 50 13.51 17.31 -20.80
CA GLY A 50 12.95 16.04 -20.31
C GLY A 50 12.72 15.08 -21.47
N GLN A 51 13.80 14.58 -22.09
CA GLN A 51 13.77 13.48 -23.08
C GLN A 51 13.56 12.17 -22.36
N HIS A 52 12.32 11.73 -22.28
CA HIS A 52 11.99 10.40 -21.84
C HIS A 52 10.67 10.00 -22.48
N ASN A 53 10.54 8.72 -22.79
CA ASN A 53 9.31 8.13 -23.26
C ASN A 53 8.21 8.31 -22.22
N ALA A 54 6.96 8.33 -22.69
CA ALA A 54 5.85 8.21 -21.76
C ALA A 54 5.83 6.78 -21.23
N ILE A 55 5.70 6.60 -19.92
CA ILE A 55 5.62 5.28 -19.29
C ILE A 55 4.35 5.25 -18.47
N GLN A 56 3.52 4.22 -18.66
CA GLN A 56 2.28 4.02 -17.91
C GLN A 56 2.28 2.65 -17.21
N ARG A 57 2.28 2.64 -15.88
CA ARG A 57 2.19 1.39 -15.11
C ARG A 57 0.77 0.87 -15.06
N VAL A 58 0.57 -0.37 -15.49
CA VAL A 58 -0.67 -1.13 -15.35
C VAL A 58 -0.47 -2.18 -14.27
N LYS A 59 -1.47 -2.31 -13.40
CA LYS A 59 -1.56 -3.37 -12.38
C LYS A 59 -2.91 -4.08 -12.50
N VAL A 60 -2.90 -5.38 -12.75
CA VAL A 60 -4.08 -6.26 -12.74
C VAL A 60 -4.06 -7.03 -11.43
N THR A 61 -5.09 -6.89 -10.59
CA THR A 61 -5.20 -7.54 -9.28
C THR A 61 -6.44 -8.41 -9.17
N GLY A 62 -6.38 -9.45 -8.33
CA GLY A 62 -7.55 -10.22 -7.90
C GLY A 62 -8.25 -11.03 -9.00
N ALA A 63 -7.63 -11.14 -10.19
CA ALA A 63 -8.15 -11.93 -11.30
C ALA A 63 -7.66 -13.38 -11.19
N SER A 64 -8.57 -14.33 -11.42
CA SER A 64 -8.27 -15.75 -11.60
C SER A 64 -8.34 -16.18 -13.07
N GLY A 65 -8.78 -15.28 -13.95
CA GLY A 65 -9.02 -15.57 -15.35
C GLY A 65 -9.77 -14.45 -16.07
N GLY A 66 -10.29 -14.77 -17.25
CA GLY A 66 -11.14 -13.89 -18.04
C GLY A 66 -10.34 -12.93 -18.94
N THR A 67 -10.97 -11.82 -19.32
CA THR A 67 -10.35 -10.84 -20.23
C THR A 67 -10.52 -9.41 -19.74
N TYR A 68 -9.54 -8.56 -20.07
CA TYR A 68 -9.65 -7.12 -19.93
C TYR A 68 -9.23 -6.41 -21.23
N ARG A 69 -9.49 -5.11 -21.32
CA ARG A 69 -9.09 -4.28 -22.46
C ARG A 69 -8.48 -2.99 -21.97
N LEU A 70 -7.49 -2.52 -22.71
CA LEU A 70 -6.90 -1.20 -22.54
C LEU A 70 -7.39 -0.31 -23.67
N GLY A 71 -7.72 0.94 -23.35
CA GLY A 71 -8.19 1.93 -24.30
C GLY A 71 -7.17 3.05 -24.45
N HIS A 72 -6.99 3.56 -25.66
CA HIS A 72 -6.16 4.73 -25.90
C HIS A 72 -6.98 5.81 -26.60
N THR A 73 -6.87 7.04 -26.10
CA THR A 73 -7.56 8.19 -26.70
C THR A 73 -6.60 8.87 -27.66
N SER A 74 -6.95 8.85 -28.95
CA SER A 74 -6.21 9.57 -29.99
C SER A 74 -6.11 11.07 -29.72
N ASP A 75 -5.20 11.72 -30.42
CA ASP A 75 -5.03 13.17 -30.50
C ASP A 75 -6.32 13.94 -30.86
N LYS A 76 -7.27 13.27 -31.53
CA LYS A 76 -8.59 13.79 -31.89
C LYS A 76 -9.68 13.53 -30.85
N GLY A 77 -9.33 13.02 -29.67
CA GLY A 77 -10.27 12.73 -28.59
C GLY A 77 -11.11 11.46 -28.82
N VAL A 78 -10.76 10.64 -29.82
CA VAL A 78 -11.45 9.37 -30.08
C VAL A 78 -10.81 8.25 -29.25
N LEU A 79 -11.58 7.64 -28.37
CA LEU A 79 -11.20 6.44 -27.60
C LEU A 79 -11.34 5.19 -28.47
N SER A 80 -10.26 4.40 -28.56
CA SER A 80 -10.25 3.09 -29.20
C SER A 80 -9.76 2.03 -28.21
N TRP A 81 -10.36 0.86 -28.24
CA TRP A 81 -10.05 -0.25 -27.34
C TRP A 81 -9.17 -1.30 -28.01
N SER A 82 -8.30 -1.93 -27.24
CA SER A 82 -7.51 -3.09 -27.65
C SER A 82 -8.41 -4.27 -28.02
N LEU A 83 -7.82 -5.28 -28.65
CA LEU A 83 -8.36 -6.64 -28.56
C LEU A 83 -8.46 -7.09 -27.08
N PRO A 84 -9.36 -8.03 -26.75
CA PRO A 84 -9.37 -8.63 -25.42
C PRO A 84 -7.99 -9.20 -25.08
N ILE A 85 -7.49 -8.83 -23.91
CA ILE A 85 -6.27 -9.38 -23.31
C ILE A 85 -6.71 -10.48 -22.37
N ASP A 86 -6.29 -11.71 -22.64
CA ASP A 86 -6.53 -12.84 -21.75
C ASP A 86 -5.69 -12.66 -20.48
N PHE A 87 -6.34 -12.78 -19.32
CA PHE A 87 -5.64 -12.98 -18.07
C PHE A 87 -5.56 -14.49 -17.85
N GLU A 88 -4.44 -15.08 -18.27
CA GLU A 88 -4.25 -16.52 -18.07
C GLU A 88 -4.04 -16.83 -16.59
N ASP A 89 -4.60 -17.95 -16.13
CA ASP A 89 -4.17 -18.54 -14.88
C ASP A 89 -2.74 -19.05 -15.09
N LEU A 90 -1.79 -18.29 -14.57
CA LEU A 90 -0.35 -18.55 -14.71
C LEU A 90 0.09 -19.85 -14.03
N THR A 91 -0.79 -20.50 -13.27
CA THR A 91 -0.56 -21.87 -12.77
C THR A 91 -0.77 -22.94 -13.86
N GLU A 92 -1.57 -22.65 -14.89
CA GLU A 92 -1.88 -23.56 -15.99
C GLU A 92 -1.11 -23.21 -17.28
N ASN A 93 -0.95 -21.92 -17.60
CA ASN A 93 -0.20 -21.44 -18.75
C ASN A 93 0.65 -20.20 -18.40
N PRO A 94 1.89 -20.37 -17.91
CA PRO A 94 2.71 -19.25 -17.42
C PRO A 94 3.40 -18.45 -18.52
N THR A 95 3.20 -18.77 -19.80
CA THR A 95 3.99 -18.18 -20.89
C THR A 95 3.12 -17.37 -21.84
N SER A 96 3.59 -16.16 -22.16
CA SER A 96 3.08 -15.28 -23.24
C SER A 96 2.05 -14.22 -22.86
N GLN A 97 1.72 -14.04 -21.57
CA GLN A 97 0.84 -12.93 -21.16
C GLN A 97 1.40 -11.56 -21.58
N HIS A 98 2.72 -11.36 -21.50
CA HIS A 98 3.35 -10.14 -22.03
C HIS A 98 3.21 -9.98 -23.56
N VAL A 99 3.19 -11.07 -24.33
CA VAL A 99 3.00 -11.01 -25.79
C VAL A 99 1.56 -10.59 -26.12
N ASP A 100 0.59 -11.18 -25.43
CA ASP A 100 -0.83 -10.87 -25.65
C ASP A 100 -1.16 -9.42 -25.31
N VAL A 101 -0.57 -8.87 -24.25
CA VAL A 101 -0.71 -7.46 -23.89
C VAL A 101 -0.13 -6.55 -24.97
N THR A 102 1.09 -6.83 -25.46
CA THR A 102 1.73 -6.04 -26.52
C THR A 102 0.89 -6.09 -27.80
N ASP A 103 0.53 -7.28 -28.28
CA ASP A 103 -0.26 -7.47 -29.50
C ASP A 103 -1.63 -6.75 -29.39
N ALA A 104 -2.27 -6.81 -28.22
CA ALA A 104 -3.52 -6.13 -27.97
C ALA A 104 -3.38 -4.60 -27.95
N LEU A 105 -2.35 -4.04 -27.29
CA LEU A 105 -2.09 -2.60 -27.31
C LEU A 105 -1.77 -2.10 -28.72
N GLU A 106 -0.94 -2.84 -29.44
CA GLU A 106 -0.57 -2.57 -30.83
C GLU A 106 -1.76 -2.64 -31.80
N SER A 107 -2.79 -3.41 -31.46
CA SER A 107 -4.05 -3.45 -32.23
C SER A 107 -4.86 -2.15 -32.15
N ILE A 108 -4.61 -1.30 -31.15
CA ILE A 108 -5.34 -0.04 -31.02
C ILE A 108 -4.90 0.90 -32.14
N PRO A 109 -5.81 1.41 -33.00
CA PRO A 109 -5.42 2.22 -34.15
C PRO A 109 -4.62 3.49 -33.84
N SER A 110 -4.80 4.07 -32.65
CA SER A 110 -4.05 5.24 -32.19
C SER A 110 -2.69 4.91 -31.56
N ILE A 111 -2.44 3.62 -31.28
CA ILE A 111 -1.13 3.14 -30.83
C ILE A 111 -0.39 2.56 -32.04
N GLY A 112 -0.92 1.49 -32.64
CA GLY A 112 -0.34 0.81 -33.78
C GLY A 112 0.83 -0.13 -33.43
N PRO A 113 1.25 -0.98 -34.39
CA PRO A 113 2.30 -1.98 -34.16
C PRO A 113 3.67 -1.36 -33.94
N GLY A 114 4.43 -1.90 -32.99
CA GLY A 114 5.77 -1.49 -32.59
C GLY A 114 5.86 -0.26 -31.69
N ASN A 115 4.75 0.40 -31.35
CA ASN A 115 4.77 1.69 -30.64
C ASN A 115 4.67 1.59 -29.11
N VAL A 116 4.70 0.37 -28.58
CA VAL A 116 4.75 0.11 -27.14
C VAL A 116 5.73 -1.01 -26.84
N GLU A 117 6.41 -0.87 -25.71
CA GLU A 117 7.21 -1.94 -25.11
C GLU A 117 6.75 -2.13 -23.68
N LEU A 118 6.66 -3.39 -23.25
CA LEU A 118 6.40 -3.72 -21.86
C LEU A 118 7.73 -3.83 -21.12
N THR A 119 7.91 -2.99 -20.12
CA THR A 119 9.04 -3.03 -19.20
C THR A 119 8.55 -3.37 -17.79
N SER A 120 9.47 -3.72 -16.88
CA SER A 120 9.14 -4.06 -15.48
C SER A 120 8.01 -5.10 -15.34
N VAL A 121 7.98 -6.08 -16.25
CA VAL A 121 6.95 -7.12 -16.27
C VAL A 121 7.20 -8.09 -15.12
N GLY A 122 6.27 -8.06 -14.18
CA GLY A 122 6.42 -8.69 -12.88
C GLY A 122 5.14 -9.32 -12.36
N LEU A 123 5.30 -10.49 -11.76
CA LEU A 123 4.25 -11.22 -11.09
C LEU A 123 4.50 -11.24 -9.60
N PHE A 124 3.49 -10.86 -8.84
CA PHE A 124 3.56 -10.77 -7.39
C PHE A 124 2.59 -11.79 -6.81
N PRO A 125 3.09 -12.84 -6.13
CA PRO A 125 2.20 -13.82 -5.51
C PRO A 125 1.42 -13.13 -4.40
N THR A 126 0.11 -13.34 -4.42
CA THR A 126 -0.82 -12.73 -3.49
C THR A 126 -1.77 -13.77 -2.93
N TRP A 127 -1.95 -13.73 -1.61
CA TRP A 127 -2.91 -14.55 -0.90
C TRP A 127 -4.03 -13.69 -0.37
N ARG A 128 -5.27 -14.15 -0.56
CA ARG A 128 -6.46 -13.57 0.05
C ARG A 128 -7.03 -14.58 1.03
N LEU A 129 -7.10 -14.16 2.28
CA LEU A 129 -7.59 -14.96 3.38
C LEU A 129 -8.90 -14.34 3.83
N GLU A 130 -9.96 -15.11 3.82
CA GLU A 130 -11.21 -14.75 4.47
C GLU A 130 -11.29 -15.48 5.80
N LEU A 131 -11.17 -14.73 6.89
CA LEU A 131 -11.33 -15.25 8.23
C LEU A 131 -12.75 -14.96 8.70
N ASN A 132 -13.55 -16.01 8.85
CA ASN A 132 -14.85 -15.95 9.51
C ASN A 132 -14.72 -16.50 10.93
N LEU A 133 -14.89 -15.63 11.93
CA LEU A 133 -15.11 -16.06 13.30
C LEU A 133 -16.39 -16.88 13.36
N ASP A 134 -16.36 -17.97 14.13
CA ASP A 134 -17.53 -18.81 14.30
C ASP A 134 -18.75 -18.11 14.95
N GLN A 135 -19.83 -18.88 15.15
CA GLN A 135 -21.08 -18.40 15.74
C GLN A 135 -20.97 -17.97 17.21
N GLY A 136 -19.80 -18.04 17.83
CA GLY A 136 -19.53 -17.51 19.15
C GLY A 136 -18.43 -18.31 19.86
N HIS A 137 -17.44 -17.60 20.40
CA HIS A 137 -16.45 -18.21 21.29
C HIS A 137 -16.87 -18.09 22.73
N ASN A 138 -16.57 -19.14 23.48
CA ASN A 138 -16.56 -19.09 24.92
C ASN A 138 -15.55 -18.05 25.38
N GLU A 139 -15.90 -17.30 26.44
CA GLU A 139 -14.88 -16.44 27.04
C GLU A 139 -13.75 -17.33 27.59
N VAL A 140 -12.51 -16.99 27.25
CA VAL A 140 -11.33 -17.61 27.83
C VAL A 140 -10.65 -16.59 28.71
N GLN A 141 -10.32 -16.98 29.94
CA GLN A 141 -9.51 -16.21 30.86
C GLN A 141 -8.33 -17.05 31.32
N GLU A 142 -7.18 -16.40 31.47
CA GLU A 142 -5.97 -17.04 31.97
C GLU A 142 -5.66 -16.57 33.38
N ILE A 143 -5.17 -17.49 34.19
CA ILE A 143 -4.58 -17.20 35.50
C ILE A 143 -3.20 -17.83 35.54
N GLU A 144 -2.18 -17.01 35.72
CA GLU A 144 -0.79 -17.47 35.82
C GLU A 144 -0.23 -17.19 37.21
N LEU A 145 0.35 -18.21 37.85
CA LEU A 145 1.12 -18.08 39.08
C LEU A 145 2.60 -17.80 38.79
N ASP A 146 3.15 -16.78 39.44
CA ASP A 146 4.58 -16.43 39.35
C ASP A 146 5.45 -17.61 39.81
N ASP A 147 6.61 -17.77 39.17
CA ASP A 147 7.54 -18.89 39.37
C ASP A 147 8.12 -18.99 40.81
N GLN A 148 8.01 -17.91 41.59
CA GLN A 148 8.46 -17.88 42.98
C GLN A 148 7.46 -18.52 43.98
N VAL A 149 6.23 -18.82 43.55
CA VAL A 149 5.24 -19.49 44.40
C VAL A 149 5.59 -20.97 44.56
N VAL A 150 5.81 -21.46 45.79
CA VAL A 150 6.22 -22.85 46.06
C VAL A 150 5.42 -23.53 47.18
N SER A 151 4.50 -22.80 47.80
CA SER A 151 3.62 -23.30 48.87
C SER A 151 2.52 -22.30 49.18
N GLY A 152 1.40 -22.77 49.73
CA GLY A 152 0.31 -21.93 50.24
C GLY A 152 -0.97 -22.08 49.42
N GLU A 153 -1.96 -21.26 49.76
CA GLU A 153 -3.28 -21.31 49.14
C GLU A 153 -3.62 -19.97 48.45
N TRP A 154 -4.62 -20.01 47.59
CA TRP A 154 -5.17 -18.83 46.94
C TRP A 154 -6.67 -19.02 46.72
N ARG A 155 -7.35 -17.94 46.34
CA ARG A 155 -8.78 -17.95 46.02
C ARG A 155 -9.06 -17.15 44.77
N ILE A 156 -10.16 -17.46 44.11
CA ILE A 156 -10.69 -16.66 43.01
C ILE A 156 -11.97 -15.99 43.45
N PHE A 157 -12.09 -14.70 43.15
CA PHE A 157 -13.34 -13.96 43.24
C PHE A 157 -13.98 -13.82 41.85
N HIS A 158 -15.27 -14.09 41.76
CA HIS A 158 -16.09 -13.78 40.59
C HIS A 158 -17.36 -13.06 41.06
N SER A 159 -17.48 -11.78 40.70
CA SER A 159 -18.49 -10.86 41.25
C SER A 159 -18.34 -10.73 42.77
N ILE A 160 -19.36 -11.12 43.55
CA ILE A 160 -19.35 -11.08 45.02
C ILE A 160 -19.00 -12.43 45.68
N TYR A 161 -18.83 -13.48 44.90
CA TYR A 161 -18.56 -14.83 45.39
C TYR A 161 -17.06 -15.14 45.34
N SER A 162 -16.60 -16.01 46.24
CA SER A 162 -15.23 -16.50 46.29
C SER A 162 -15.21 -18.02 46.37
N THR A 163 -14.20 -18.63 45.77
CA THR A 163 -13.97 -20.08 45.88
C THR A 163 -13.60 -20.46 47.32
N GLY A 164 -13.49 -21.77 47.58
CA GLY A 164 -12.70 -22.28 48.69
C GLY A 164 -11.21 -21.94 48.54
N ASN A 165 -10.41 -22.44 49.48
CA ASN A 165 -8.96 -22.37 49.35
C ASN A 165 -8.51 -23.34 48.27
N ILE A 166 -7.72 -22.85 47.32
CA ILE A 166 -7.09 -23.62 46.25
C ILE A 166 -5.61 -23.73 46.59
N GLU A 167 -5.05 -24.93 46.59
CA GLU A 167 -3.60 -25.12 46.79
C GLU A 167 -2.80 -24.48 45.64
N TRP A 168 -1.57 -24.07 45.92
CA TRP A 168 -0.69 -23.44 44.93
C TRP A 168 -0.38 -24.35 43.72
N ASP A 169 -0.42 -25.67 43.91
CA ASP A 169 -0.16 -26.74 42.94
C ASP A 169 -1.44 -27.54 42.61
N ALA A 170 -2.62 -26.94 42.79
CA ALA A 170 -3.90 -27.57 42.45
C ALA A 170 -3.92 -28.03 40.98
N SER A 171 -4.53 -29.20 40.72
CA SER A 171 -4.71 -29.64 39.34
C SER A 171 -5.78 -28.80 38.61
N PRO A 172 -5.81 -28.78 37.27
CA PRO A 172 -6.92 -28.17 36.51
C PRO A 172 -8.29 -28.67 36.98
N ASP A 173 -8.44 -29.97 37.24
CA ASP A 173 -9.70 -30.57 37.72
C ASP A 173 -10.10 -30.03 39.11
N ASP A 174 -9.14 -29.82 40.02
CA ASP A 174 -9.41 -29.25 41.34
C ASP A 174 -9.86 -27.78 41.23
N LEU A 175 -9.23 -27.02 40.32
CA LEU A 175 -9.59 -25.63 40.07
C LEU A 175 -10.97 -25.52 39.40
N GLU A 176 -11.27 -26.40 38.45
CA GLU A 176 -12.57 -26.50 37.79
C GLU A 176 -13.67 -26.75 38.83
N ALA A 177 -13.49 -27.75 39.70
CA ALA A 177 -14.44 -28.08 40.74
C ALA A 177 -14.72 -26.89 41.69
N GLU A 178 -13.68 -26.13 42.07
CA GLU A 178 -13.83 -24.94 42.91
C GLU A 178 -14.55 -23.79 42.20
N LEU A 179 -14.32 -23.59 40.89
CA LEU A 179 -15.01 -22.58 40.09
C LEU A 179 -16.49 -22.94 39.88
N GLU A 180 -16.80 -24.21 39.64
CA GLU A 180 -18.17 -24.71 39.48
C GLU A 180 -19.03 -24.54 40.74
N LEU A 181 -18.41 -24.51 41.93
CA LEU A 181 -19.09 -24.24 43.20
C LEU A 181 -19.53 -22.78 43.37
N LEU A 182 -19.00 -21.85 42.56
CA LEU A 182 -19.41 -20.45 42.61
C LEU A 182 -20.83 -20.29 42.09
N PRO A 183 -21.75 -19.66 42.85
CA PRO A 183 -23.12 -19.44 42.37
C PRO A 183 -23.22 -18.57 41.10
N SER A 184 -22.20 -17.76 40.81
CA SER A 184 -22.12 -16.94 39.59
C SER A 184 -21.56 -17.68 38.39
N ILE A 185 -21.03 -18.90 38.56
CA ILE A 185 -20.51 -19.75 37.48
C ILE A 185 -21.42 -20.98 37.34
N GLY A 186 -21.55 -21.79 38.38
CA GLY A 186 -22.36 -23.01 38.39
C GLY A 186 -21.66 -24.21 37.74
N ALA A 187 -22.15 -25.41 38.06
CA ALA A 187 -21.61 -26.67 37.54
C ALA A 187 -21.87 -26.84 36.03
N GLY A 188 -20.87 -27.34 35.30
CA GLY A 188 -20.89 -27.56 33.86
C GLY A 188 -20.72 -26.28 33.02
N ASN A 189 -20.36 -25.14 33.63
CA ASN A 189 -20.27 -23.84 32.96
C ASN A 189 -18.83 -23.32 32.83
N VAL A 190 -17.84 -24.15 33.16
CA VAL A 190 -16.42 -23.85 33.07
C VAL A 190 -15.68 -25.13 32.71
N GLN A 191 -14.68 -25.02 31.86
CA GLN A 191 -13.67 -26.04 31.62
C GLN A 191 -12.29 -25.45 31.91
N VAL A 192 -11.48 -26.14 32.71
CA VAL A 192 -10.12 -25.70 33.04
C VAL A 192 -9.10 -26.63 32.41
N THR A 193 -8.14 -26.06 31.70
CA THR A 193 -7.01 -26.79 31.13
C THR A 193 -5.68 -26.20 31.59
N GLN A 194 -4.64 -27.03 31.53
CA GLN A 194 -3.28 -26.58 31.76
C GLN A 194 -2.74 -25.90 30.49
N GLY A 195 -2.19 -24.69 30.65
CA GLY A 195 -1.48 -23.99 29.58
C GLY A 195 -0.09 -24.57 29.31
N THR A 196 0.73 -23.83 28.57
CA THR A 196 2.09 -24.23 28.17
C THR A 196 3.08 -24.41 29.33
N ASN A 197 2.73 -23.89 30.52
CA ASN A 197 3.44 -24.04 31.78
C ASN A 197 2.46 -24.64 32.82
N GLU A 198 2.96 -25.51 33.70
CA GLU A 198 2.25 -26.09 34.86
C GLU A 198 1.67 -25.04 35.83
N ARG A 199 2.01 -23.76 35.68
CA ARG A 199 1.50 -22.63 36.47
C ARG A 199 0.49 -21.73 35.77
N LEU A 200 0.20 -22.01 34.50
CA LEU A 200 -0.77 -21.28 33.70
C LEU A 200 -2.06 -22.11 33.59
N TYR A 201 -3.14 -21.59 34.16
CA TYR A 201 -4.48 -22.16 34.00
C TYR A 201 -5.22 -21.39 32.92
N VAL A 202 -5.82 -22.14 31.99
CA VAL A 202 -6.69 -21.62 30.93
C VAL A 202 -8.11 -22.01 31.28
N ILE A 203 -8.97 -21.03 31.52
CA ILE A 203 -10.35 -21.20 31.97
C ILE A 203 -11.28 -20.79 30.83
N GLU A 204 -12.00 -21.75 30.28
CA GLU A 204 -13.00 -21.55 29.23
C GLU A 204 -14.41 -21.58 29.84
N PHE A 205 -15.21 -20.54 29.61
CA PHE A 205 -16.58 -20.45 30.10
C PHE A 205 -17.56 -21.11 29.12
N ILE A 206 -17.98 -22.32 29.45
CA ILE A 206 -18.81 -23.19 28.60
C ILE A 206 -20.28 -23.23 29.08
N GLY A 207 -21.08 -24.13 28.51
CA GLY A 207 -22.43 -24.45 29.03
C GLY A 207 -23.38 -23.26 28.94
N GLU A 208 -24.02 -22.90 30.05
CA GLU A 208 -24.91 -21.72 30.11
C GLU A 208 -24.15 -20.40 30.03
N LEU A 209 -22.83 -20.40 30.23
CA LEU A 209 -21.96 -19.23 30.11
C LEU A 209 -21.25 -19.14 28.75
N SER A 210 -21.53 -20.08 27.84
CA SER A 210 -20.99 -20.05 26.49
C SER A 210 -21.37 -18.74 25.78
N GLU A 211 -20.46 -18.24 24.94
CA GLU A 211 -20.69 -17.07 24.06
C GLU A 211 -21.17 -15.80 24.79
N LYS A 212 -20.80 -15.65 26.07
CA LYS A 212 -21.16 -14.49 26.89
C LYS A 212 -19.90 -13.80 27.40
N PRO A 213 -19.86 -12.46 27.41
CA PRO A 213 -18.81 -11.75 28.11
C PRO A 213 -18.95 -12.03 29.61
N ILE A 214 -17.90 -12.57 30.21
CA ILE A 214 -17.88 -12.92 31.64
C ILE A 214 -17.07 -11.89 32.41
N LEU A 215 -17.50 -11.57 33.64
CA LEU A 215 -16.73 -10.68 34.47
C LEU A 215 -15.37 -11.31 34.78
N SER A 216 -14.30 -10.52 34.75
CA SER A 216 -12.96 -11.05 35.00
C SER A 216 -12.86 -11.74 36.36
N LEU A 217 -12.19 -12.89 36.38
CA LEU A 217 -11.75 -13.58 37.58
C LEU A 217 -10.71 -12.70 38.30
N ILE A 218 -10.90 -12.52 39.60
CA ILE A 218 -10.00 -11.73 40.44
C ILE A 218 -9.32 -12.71 41.41
N PRO A 219 -8.10 -13.20 41.07
CA PRO A 219 -7.36 -14.03 41.99
C PRO A 219 -6.86 -13.21 43.18
N SER A 220 -6.92 -13.81 44.36
CA SER A 220 -6.42 -13.25 45.61
C SER A 220 -5.52 -14.26 46.32
N GLN A 221 -4.36 -13.79 46.71
CA GLN A 221 -3.40 -14.53 47.52
C GLN A 221 -3.89 -14.66 48.97
N ILE A 222 -3.83 -15.88 49.54
CA ILE A 222 -4.09 -16.14 50.95
C ILE A 222 -3.00 -17.07 51.50
N GLY A 223 -2.10 -16.53 52.31
CA GLY A 223 -1.18 -17.39 53.06
C GLY A 223 -0.09 -18.06 52.22
N PHE A 224 0.36 -17.47 51.11
CA PHE A 224 1.64 -17.81 50.52
C PHE A 224 2.73 -17.61 51.59
N GLY A 225 3.20 -18.71 52.16
CA GLY A 225 4.35 -18.70 53.03
C GLY A 225 5.54 -18.34 52.17
N TYR A 226 6.07 -17.12 52.34
CA TYR A 226 7.30 -16.71 51.69
C TYR A 226 8.37 -17.75 52.04
N GLY A 227 8.65 -18.66 51.11
CA GLY A 227 9.82 -19.51 51.12
C GLY A 227 11.08 -18.68 50.90
N LEU A 228 11.34 -17.68 51.75
CA LEU A 228 12.67 -17.10 51.91
C LEU A 228 13.53 -18.12 52.67
N HIS A 229 13.84 -19.23 52.03
CA HIS A 229 15.11 -19.90 52.25
C HIS A 229 16.17 -19.22 51.37
N ALA A 230 16.41 -17.93 51.64
CA ALA A 230 17.76 -17.43 51.48
C ALA A 230 18.50 -17.82 52.77
N PRO A 231 19.49 -18.74 52.73
CA PRO A 231 20.43 -18.85 53.83
C PRO A 231 21.30 -17.59 53.80
N ASP A 232 20.81 -16.48 54.37
CA ASP A 232 21.66 -15.35 54.72
C ASP A 232 22.06 -15.48 56.20
N PRO A 233 23.32 -15.85 56.50
CA PRO A 233 23.83 -15.93 57.86
C PRO A 233 24.05 -14.55 58.50
N SER A 234 23.87 -13.44 57.77
CA SER A 234 24.40 -12.15 58.19
C SER A 234 23.45 -11.26 58.99
N GLY A 235 22.15 -11.58 59.10
CA GLY A 235 21.26 -10.95 60.10
C GLY A 235 21.22 -9.41 60.06
N ILE A 236 21.50 -8.80 58.91
CA ILE A 236 21.48 -7.35 58.75
C ILE A 236 20.35 -7.00 57.79
N TRP A 237 19.26 -6.51 58.40
CA TRP A 237 18.17 -5.73 57.81
C TRP A 237 18.50 -5.16 56.43
N GLY A 238 18.04 -5.85 55.38
CA GLY A 238 18.18 -5.44 53.99
C GLY A 238 16.86 -5.66 53.24
N ASN A 239 16.18 -4.54 52.99
CA ASN A 239 15.03 -4.38 52.09
C ASN A 239 13.67 -4.90 52.56
N VAL A 240 13.10 -4.14 53.50
CA VAL A 240 11.68 -3.76 53.46
C VAL A 240 11.43 -3.01 52.14
N GLY A 241 11.19 -3.81 51.11
CA GLY A 241 10.97 -3.37 49.74
C GLY A 241 10.29 -4.47 48.94
N ILE A 242 9.38 -5.22 49.57
CA ILE A 242 8.41 -6.02 48.81
C ILE A 242 7.42 -5.00 48.23
N LEU A 243 7.86 -4.31 47.18
CA LEU A 243 6.97 -3.88 46.11
C LEU A 243 6.12 -5.11 45.82
N PHE A 244 4.81 -5.01 46.03
CA PHE A 244 3.84 -6.07 45.75
C PHE A 244 3.95 -6.47 44.27
N LYS A 245 4.92 -7.31 43.93
CA LYS A 245 4.98 -7.95 42.63
C LYS A 245 3.74 -8.81 42.59
N ARG A 246 2.88 -8.54 41.62
CA ARG A 246 1.64 -9.27 41.44
C ARG A 246 2.02 -10.71 41.09
N PHE A 247 1.87 -11.63 42.04
CA PHE A 247 2.22 -13.05 41.87
C PHE A 247 1.17 -13.83 41.07
N ILE A 248 0.04 -13.20 40.76
CA ILE A 248 -1.02 -13.80 39.95
C ILE A 248 -1.42 -12.82 38.86
N THR A 249 -1.04 -13.15 37.63
CA THR A 249 -1.40 -12.38 36.45
C THR A 249 -2.69 -12.93 35.85
N ARG A 250 -3.47 -12.04 35.23
CA ARG A 250 -4.66 -12.45 34.49
C ARG A 250 -4.67 -11.82 33.11
N SER A 251 -5.24 -12.52 32.16
CA SER A 251 -5.55 -12.01 30.84
C SER A 251 -6.94 -12.53 30.43
N THR A 252 -7.66 -11.78 29.60
CA THR A 252 -8.82 -12.30 28.86
C THR A 252 -8.38 -12.33 27.41
N PRO A 253 -7.81 -13.44 26.92
CA PRO A 253 -7.38 -13.54 25.53
C PRO A 253 -8.56 -13.51 24.56
N VAL A 254 -9.70 -14.08 24.95
CA VAL A 254 -10.89 -14.20 24.10
C VAL A 254 -12.13 -13.73 24.86
N PRO A 255 -12.65 -12.51 24.60
CA PRO A 255 -13.91 -12.04 25.19
C PRO A 255 -15.11 -12.73 24.53
N GLY A 256 -16.06 -13.23 25.32
CA GLY A 256 -17.25 -13.95 24.82
C GLY A 256 -18.29 -13.08 24.07
N SER A 257 -18.04 -11.78 23.88
CA SER A 257 -18.90 -10.90 23.08
C SER A 257 -18.27 -10.62 21.71
N GLN A 258 -18.58 -11.48 20.75
CA GLN A 258 -18.17 -11.47 19.33
C GLN A 258 -17.82 -10.08 18.77
N GLN A 259 -16.52 -9.76 18.75
CA GLN A 259 -15.90 -8.83 17.80
C GLN A 259 -14.44 -9.26 17.60
N LEU A 260 -13.92 -9.14 16.38
CA LEU A 260 -12.49 -8.97 16.12
C LEU A 260 -12.00 -7.74 16.91
N SER A 261 -11.59 -7.95 18.17
CA SER A 261 -11.03 -6.87 18.99
C SER A 261 -9.73 -6.37 18.36
N GLU A 262 -9.40 -5.09 18.52
CA GLU A 262 -8.16 -4.50 17.96
C GLU A 262 -6.92 -5.32 18.33
N LYS A 263 -6.83 -5.77 19.58
CA LYS A 263 -5.75 -6.63 20.07
C LYS A 263 -5.69 -7.99 19.36
N MET A 264 -6.84 -8.57 19.02
CA MET A 264 -6.90 -9.83 18.28
C MET A 264 -6.50 -9.63 16.83
N GLN A 265 -6.90 -8.52 16.21
CA GLN A 265 -6.46 -8.14 14.87
C GLN A 265 -4.95 -7.94 14.83
N GLU A 266 -4.37 -7.23 15.80
CA GLU A 266 -2.93 -7.05 15.95
C GLU A 266 -2.19 -8.38 16.11
N LEU A 267 -2.70 -9.30 16.94
CA LEU A 267 -2.10 -10.62 17.13
C LEU A 267 -2.12 -11.44 15.84
N ILE A 268 -3.25 -11.46 15.12
CA ILE A 268 -3.38 -12.15 13.82
C ILE A 268 -2.36 -11.58 12.82
N VAL A 269 -2.29 -10.26 12.68
CA VAL A 269 -1.36 -9.59 11.76
C VAL A 269 0.09 -9.86 12.17
N GLN A 270 0.41 -9.86 13.47
CA GLN A 270 1.74 -10.17 13.97
C GLN A 270 2.13 -11.62 13.66
N SER A 271 1.27 -12.59 13.96
CA SER A 271 1.54 -14.02 13.71
C SER A 271 1.75 -14.31 12.22
N ILE A 272 0.95 -13.68 11.34
CA ILE A 272 1.12 -13.84 9.89
C ILE A 272 2.44 -13.20 9.43
N ASN A 273 2.79 -12.00 9.91
CA ASN A 273 4.08 -11.38 9.58
C ASN A 273 5.26 -12.25 10.04
N GLU A 274 5.22 -12.77 11.27
CA GLU A 274 6.27 -13.65 11.80
C GLU A 274 6.43 -14.90 10.95
N PHE A 275 5.34 -15.52 10.53
CA PHE A 275 5.38 -16.66 9.61
C PHE A 275 6.02 -16.30 8.26
N PHE A 276 5.54 -15.24 7.60
CA PHE A 276 6.08 -14.88 6.28
C PHE A 276 7.56 -14.46 6.35
N ASN A 277 8.00 -13.91 7.47
CA ASN A 277 9.42 -13.62 7.73
C ASN A 277 10.29 -14.88 7.90
N THR A 278 9.72 -16.06 8.12
CA THR A 278 10.49 -17.32 8.16
C THR A 278 10.96 -17.77 6.78
N PHE A 279 10.34 -17.28 5.71
CA PHE A 279 10.76 -17.58 4.34
C PHE A 279 11.82 -16.57 3.91
N GLU A 280 13.10 -16.90 4.15
CA GLU A 280 14.24 -16.05 3.73
C GLU A 280 14.22 -15.71 2.22
N GLU A 281 13.54 -16.50 1.37
CA GLU A 281 13.39 -16.25 -0.07
C GLU A 281 12.19 -15.37 -0.46
N LEU A 282 11.19 -15.21 0.41
CA LEU A 282 10.12 -14.22 0.30
C LEU A 282 10.59 -12.98 1.07
N LEU A 283 11.28 -12.07 0.37
CA LEU A 283 12.01 -10.90 0.90
C LEU A 283 11.10 -9.79 1.50
N GLY A 284 10.03 -10.16 2.17
CA GLY A 284 9.01 -9.31 2.76
C GLY A 284 7.68 -9.45 2.04
N VAL A 285 6.61 -9.41 2.83
CA VAL A 285 5.23 -9.31 2.35
C VAL A 285 4.63 -7.97 2.79
N ASP A 286 3.72 -7.45 1.98
CA ASP A 286 2.82 -6.38 2.37
C ASP A 286 1.48 -7.00 2.76
N ILE A 287 1.08 -6.80 4.01
CA ILE A 287 -0.20 -7.27 4.54
C ILE A 287 -1.15 -6.09 4.62
N HIS A 288 -2.22 -6.15 3.84
CA HIS A 288 -3.38 -5.29 3.97
C HIS A 288 -4.53 -6.09 4.58
N TYR A 289 -5.26 -5.53 5.53
CA TYR A 289 -6.45 -6.17 6.06
C TYR A 289 -7.63 -5.21 6.08
N THR A 290 -8.82 -5.76 5.88
CA THR A 290 -10.08 -5.05 5.98
C THR A 290 -11.04 -5.85 6.83
N THR A 291 -11.55 -5.22 7.88
CA THR A 291 -12.61 -5.79 8.72
C THR A 291 -13.95 -5.49 8.05
N THR A 292 -14.57 -6.51 7.43
CA THR A 292 -15.83 -6.36 6.69
C THR A 292 -17.05 -6.44 7.61
N SER A 293 -16.92 -7.15 8.74
CA SER A 293 -17.95 -7.21 9.78
C SER A 293 -17.31 -7.38 11.17
N ARG A 294 -18.13 -7.53 12.22
CA ARG A 294 -17.62 -7.85 13.56
C ARG A 294 -16.97 -9.25 13.63
N MET A 295 -17.26 -10.11 12.67
CA MET A 295 -16.83 -11.51 12.62
C MET A 295 -15.92 -11.81 11.42
N ASP A 296 -15.92 -10.94 10.42
CA ASP A 296 -15.27 -11.18 9.15
C ASP A 296 -14.07 -10.24 8.98
N MET A 297 -12.92 -10.84 8.70
CA MET A 297 -11.71 -10.14 8.30
C MET A 297 -11.22 -10.71 6.99
N ILE A 298 -10.89 -9.82 6.06
CA ILE A 298 -10.18 -10.18 4.83
C ILE A 298 -8.75 -9.69 4.98
N LEU A 299 -7.78 -10.56 4.74
CA LEU A 299 -6.38 -10.19 4.61
C LEU A 299 -5.93 -10.41 3.17
N ILE A 300 -5.21 -9.45 2.63
CA ILE A 300 -4.53 -9.50 1.34
C ILE A 300 -3.04 -9.42 1.64
N ILE A 301 -2.32 -10.48 1.32
CA ILE A 301 -0.89 -10.62 1.59
C ILE A 301 -0.20 -10.68 0.23
N SER A 302 0.52 -9.63 -0.14
CA SER A 302 1.24 -9.58 -1.41
C SER A 302 2.74 -9.65 -1.16
N SER A 303 3.45 -10.49 -1.91
CA SER A 303 4.91 -10.49 -1.90
C SER A 303 5.46 -9.15 -2.38
N ARG A 304 6.56 -8.69 -1.76
CA ARG A 304 7.35 -7.55 -2.26
C ARG A 304 8.33 -7.95 -3.36
N LYS A 305 8.57 -9.26 -3.52
CA LYS A 305 9.46 -9.82 -4.53
C LYS A 305 8.67 -10.10 -5.80
N GLU A 306 9.19 -9.54 -6.88
CA GLU A 306 8.74 -9.78 -8.24
C GLU A 306 9.25 -11.13 -8.75
N PHE A 307 8.39 -11.87 -9.43
CA PHE A 307 8.71 -13.08 -10.17
C PHE A 307 8.52 -12.84 -11.66
N ARG A 308 9.41 -13.43 -12.47
CA ARG A 308 9.25 -13.46 -13.92
C ARG A 308 8.41 -14.67 -14.30
N GLU A 309 7.69 -14.59 -15.42
CA GLU A 309 6.85 -15.68 -15.98
C GLU A 309 7.53 -17.06 -15.90
N ASN A 310 8.81 -17.17 -16.29
CA ASN A 310 9.55 -18.44 -16.27
C ASN A 310 9.90 -18.96 -14.87
N ASP A 311 9.91 -18.10 -13.86
CA ASP A 311 10.26 -18.44 -12.48
C ASP A 311 9.01 -18.84 -11.67
N VAL A 312 7.81 -18.56 -12.17
CA VAL A 312 6.51 -18.87 -11.54
C VAL A 312 6.36 -20.37 -11.29
N LEU A 313 6.66 -21.21 -12.28
CA LEU A 313 6.54 -22.66 -12.17
C LEU A 313 7.39 -23.24 -11.04
N SER A 314 8.59 -22.70 -10.84
CA SER A 314 9.48 -23.13 -9.76
C SER A 314 8.94 -22.70 -8.40
N PHE A 315 8.44 -21.47 -8.30
CA PHE A 315 7.83 -20.94 -7.07
C PHE A 315 6.57 -21.70 -6.64
N VAL A 316 5.65 -21.99 -7.57
CA VAL A 316 4.41 -22.76 -7.29
C VAL A 316 4.73 -24.17 -6.77
N MET A 317 5.86 -24.75 -7.18
CA MET A 317 6.31 -26.05 -6.66
C MET A 317 7.00 -25.95 -5.29
N GLU A 318 7.61 -24.81 -4.95
CA GLU A 318 8.35 -24.61 -3.69
C GLU A 318 7.44 -24.13 -2.54
N ILE A 319 6.44 -23.29 -2.83
CA ILE A 319 5.39 -22.91 -1.88
C ILE A 319 4.13 -23.70 -2.22
N THR A 320 4.08 -24.93 -1.73
CA THR A 320 2.91 -25.80 -1.96
C THR A 320 1.70 -25.29 -1.17
N ASN A 321 0.48 -25.51 -1.70
CA ASN A 321 -0.76 -25.30 -0.96
C ASN A 321 -0.72 -25.97 0.43
N GLU A 322 -0.04 -27.12 0.55
CA GLU A 322 0.15 -27.83 1.83
C GLU A 322 0.90 -27.01 2.88
N MET A 323 1.84 -26.14 2.49
CA MET A 323 2.61 -25.32 3.43
C MET A 323 1.78 -24.14 3.96
N ILE A 324 0.94 -23.56 3.10
CA ILE A 324 0.02 -22.49 3.47
C ILE A 324 -1.16 -23.07 4.26
N GLU A 325 -1.72 -24.21 3.84
CA GLU A 325 -2.70 -24.96 4.64
C GLU A 325 -2.11 -25.36 5.99
N GLY A 326 -0.84 -25.78 6.06
CA GLY A 326 -0.14 -26.07 7.31
C GLY A 326 0.01 -24.87 8.23
N LEU A 327 0.34 -23.69 7.69
CA LEU A 327 0.29 -22.43 8.44
C LEU A 327 -1.10 -22.18 9.01
N PHE A 328 -2.12 -22.25 8.15
CA PHE A 328 -3.46 -21.84 8.55
C PHE A 328 -4.07 -22.82 9.52
N ASN A 329 -3.83 -24.11 9.37
CA ASN A 329 -4.15 -25.10 10.39
C ASN A 329 -3.45 -24.75 11.71
N GLY A 330 -2.19 -24.32 11.67
CA GLY A 330 -1.48 -23.82 12.87
C GLY A 330 -2.09 -22.56 13.48
N ILE A 331 -2.55 -21.59 12.69
CA ILE A 331 -3.24 -20.37 13.19
C ILE A 331 -4.63 -20.70 13.73
N VAL A 332 -5.38 -21.57 13.05
CA VAL A 332 -6.70 -22.06 13.47
C VAL A 332 -6.57 -22.86 14.76
N GLU A 333 -5.56 -23.73 14.89
CA GLU A 333 -5.26 -24.45 16.13
C GLU A 333 -4.80 -23.49 17.24
N PHE A 334 -3.98 -22.49 16.91
CA PHE A 334 -3.45 -21.52 17.88
C PHE A 334 -4.56 -20.66 18.50
N LEU A 335 -5.56 -20.26 17.71
CA LEU A 335 -6.62 -19.39 18.18
C LEU A 335 -7.91 -20.15 18.51
N GLY A 336 -8.15 -21.32 17.92
CA GLY A 336 -9.38 -22.09 18.10
C GLY A 336 -10.65 -21.40 17.58
N ILE A 337 -10.51 -20.23 16.92
CA ILE A 337 -11.62 -19.28 16.75
C ILE A 337 -12.27 -19.17 15.37
N PHE A 338 -11.68 -19.78 14.34
CA PHE A 338 -12.13 -19.61 12.96
C PHE A 338 -12.77 -20.90 12.45
N ASN A 339 -14.00 -20.81 11.95
CA ASN A 339 -14.74 -21.97 11.44
C ASN A 339 -14.47 -22.25 9.95
N THR A 340 -14.10 -21.22 9.20
CA THR A 340 -13.82 -21.34 7.78
C THR A 340 -12.77 -20.31 7.42
N ILE A 341 -11.65 -20.79 6.89
CA ILE A 341 -10.68 -19.96 6.21
C ILE A 341 -10.81 -20.29 4.74
N ASN A 342 -11.32 -19.34 3.95
CA ASN A 342 -11.10 -19.41 2.51
C ASN A 342 -9.73 -18.82 2.22
N ILE A 343 -8.88 -19.59 1.53
CA ILE A 343 -7.55 -19.16 1.13
C ILE A 343 -7.53 -19.20 -0.38
N ASP A 344 -7.56 -18.03 -0.97
CA ASP A 344 -7.37 -17.87 -2.40
C ASP A 344 -5.91 -17.47 -2.65
N PHE A 345 -5.29 -18.11 -3.64
CA PHE A 345 -3.99 -17.72 -4.16
C PHE A 345 -4.16 -17.22 -5.59
N TYR A 346 -3.53 -16.09 -5.91
CA TYR A 346 -3.48 -15.52 -7.24
C TYR A 346 -2.23 -14.69 -7.46
N TRP A 347 -2.03 -14.25 -8.69
CA TRP A 347 -0.91 -13.43 -9.08
C TRP A 347 -1.38 -12.01 -9.43
N ASP A 348 -0.83 -11.02 -8.74
CA ASP A 348 -0.92 -9.63 -9.18
C ASP A 348 0.05 -9.44 -10.36
N TYR A 349 -0.49 -9.08 -11.53
CA TYR A 349 0.32 -8.83 -12.73
C TYR A 349 0.57 -7.33 -12.89
N VAL A 350 1.84 -6.94 -12.88
CA VAL A 350 2.29 -5.55 -12.97
C VAL A 350 3.22 -5.41 -14.16
N TYR A 351 2.99 -4.39 -14.98
CA TYR A 351 3.89 -4.05 -16.08
C TYR A 351 3.85 -2.55 -16.36
N ASP A 352 4.94 -2.04 -16.93
CA ASP A 352 5.06 -0.67 -17.41
C ASP A 352 4.90 -0.67 -18.93
N VAL A 353 3.93 0.07 -19.44
CA VAL A 353 3.76 0.34 -20.87
C VAL A 353 4.61 1.56 -21.22
N GLU A 354 5.75 1.34 -21.85
CA GLU A 354 6.58 2.41 -22.40
C GLU A 354 6.13 2.70 -23.83
N PHE A 355 5.75 3.95 -24.07
CA PHE A 355 5.36 4.43 -25.39
C PHE A 355 6.63 4.80 -26.15
N ILE A 356 6.95 3.97 -27.13
CA ILE A 356 8.20 4.02 -27.89
C ILE A 356 7.91 4.39 -29.35
N GLU A 357 8.95 4.42 -30.17
CA GLU A 357 8.85 4.63 -31.62
C GLU A 357 8.02 5.87 -31.98
N ASP A 358 6.87 5.73 -32.65
CA ASP A 358 6.06 6.87 -33.09
C ASP A 358 5.41 7.63 -31.91
N LEU A 359 5.40 7.03 -30.72
CA LEU A 359 4.82 7.57 -29.48
C LEU A 359 5.90 7.93 -28.43
N SER A 360 7.18 7.73 -28.77
CA SER A 360 8.33 8.13 -27.97
C SER A 360 8.37 9.65 -27.73
N GLU A 361 8.87 10.06 -26.55
CA GLU A 361 9.06 11.47 -26.13
C GLU A 361 7.83 12.39 -26.31
N THR A 362 6.64 11.81 -26.48
CA THR A 362 5.40 12.56 -26.65
C THR A 362 4.53 12.39 -25.43
N TYR A 363 3.70 13.40 -25.19
CA TYR A 363 2.65 13.28 -24.20
C TYR A 363 1.67 12.20 -24.65
N GLN A 364 1.44 11.22 -23.79
CA GLN A 364 0.47 10.17 -24.01
C GLN A 364 -0.65 10.31 -22.99
N VAL A 365 -1.88 10.24 -23.47
CA VAL A 365 -3.06 10.26 -22.61
C VAL A 365 -3.06 8.97 -21.78
N PRO A 366 -3.45 9.01 -20.49
CA PRO A 366 -3.60 7.80 -19.70
C PRO A 366 -4.48 6.78 -20.42
N LEU A 367 -4.04 5.52 -20.43
CA LEU A 367 -4.84 4.43 -20.95
C LEU A 367 -6.16 4.35 -20.17
N SER A 368 -7.22 3.98 -20.86
CA SER A 368 -8.52 3.64 -20.27
C SER A 368 -8.58 2.14 -20.02
N VAL A 369 -9.46 1.70 -19.14
CA VAL A 369 -9.58 0.30 -18.74
C VAL A 369 -11.02 -0.16 -18.90
N ASP A 370 -11.20 -1.36 -19.45
CA ASP A 370 -12.43 -2.14 -19.35
C ASP A 370 -12.07 -3.53 -18.80
N ALA A 371 -12.40 -3.76 -17.53
CA ALA A 371 -12.13 -4.98 -16.80
C ALA A 371 -13.41 -5.82 -16.57
N SER A 372 -14.51 -5.50 -17.26
CA SER A 372 -15.84 -6.08 -16.98
C SER A 372 -15.95 -7.58 -17.25
N ASN A 373 -15.01 -8.15 -18.02
CA ASN A 373 -14.96 -9.58 -18.34
C ASN A 373 -13.86 -10.34 -17.58
N LEU A 374 -13.19 -9.71 -16.61
CA LEU A 374 -12.31 -10.43 -15.70
C LEU A 374 -13.14 -11.33 -14.79
N THR A 375 -12.64 -12.53 -14.53
CA THR A 375 -13.23 -13.41 -13.54
C THR A 375 -12.49 -13.26 -12.23
N GLY A 376 -13.24 -12.95 -11.16
CA GLY A 376 -12.72 -12.94 -9.81
C GLY A 376 -12.43 -14.34 -9.29
N LEU A 377 -11.96 -14.40 -8.05
CA LEU A 377 -11.61 -15.64 -7.37
C LEU A 377 -12.87 -16.50 -7.17
N PRO A 378 -12.74 -17.84 -7.21
CA PRO A 378 -13.86 -18.74 -6.97
C PRO A 378 -14.55 -18.43 -5.63
N GLY A 379 -15.87 -18.20 -5.66
CA GLY A 379 -16.65 -17.92 -4.45
C GLY A 379 -16.82 -16.45 -4.11
N ASP A 380 -16.09 -15.53 -4.76
CA ASP A 380 -16.26 -14.08 -4.61
C ASP A 380 -16.29 -13.37 -5.97
N PRO A 381 -17.48 -13.12 -6.55
CA PRO A 381 -17.62 -12.39 -7.82
C PRO A 381 -17.25 -10.90 -7.72
N THR A 382 -16.90 -10.42 -6.52
CA THR A 382 -16.50 -9.03 -6.24
C THR A 382 -15.04 -8.90 -5.81
N SER A 383 -14.24 -9.97 -5.90
CA SER A 383 -12.89 -10.07 -5.33
C SER A 383 -11.86 -9.13 -5.98
N GLY A 384 -11.98 -7.81 -5.79
CA GLY A 384 -10.94 -6.85 -6.11
C GLY A 384 -10.36 -6.94 -7.52
N THR A 385 -11.13 -7.47 -8.50
CA THR A 385 -10.70 -7.55 -9.90
C THR A 385 -10.60 -6.14 -10.43
N GLU A 386 -9.41 -5.61 -10.39
CA GLU A 386 -9.15 -4.22 -10.74
C GLU A 386 -7.97 -4.18 -11.70
N VAL A 387 -8.09 -3.32 -12.70
CA VAL A 387 -6.96 -2.94 -13.54
C VAL A 387 -6.71 -1.47 -13.30
N VAL A 388 -5.63 -1.16 -12.59
CA VAL A 388 -5.27 0.19 -12.17
C VAL A 388 -4.12 0.69 -13.00
N ILE A 389 -4.23 1.93 -13.48
CA ILE A 389 -3.13 2.66 -14.13
C ILE A 389 -2.65 3.73 -13.16
N SER A 390 -1.44 3.55 -12.59
CA SER A 390 -1.03 4.29 -11.38
C SER A 390 0.22 5.16 -11.54
N ARG A 391 1.10 4.87 -12.51
CA ARG A 391 2.33 5.66 -12.72
C ARG A 391 2.40 6.13 -14.16
N THR A 392 2.15 7.41 -14.38
CA THR A 392 2.37 8.07 -15.68
C THR A 392 3.64 8.92 -15.60
N THR A 393 4.73 8.42 -16.17
CA THR A 393 5.75 9.33 -16.68
C THR A 393 5.12 9.96 -17.91
N GLU A 394 4.55 11.15 -17.76
CA GLU A 394 4.08 11.94 -18.90
C GLU A 394 5.34 12.32 -19.68
N GLY A 395 5.65 11.59 -20.76
CA GLY A 395 6.64 12.07 -21.74
C GLY A 395 6.38 13.54 -22.02
N LYS A 396 7.39 14.39 -22.21
CA LYS A 396 7.21 15.84 -22.04
C LYS A 396 7.58 16.67 -23.25
N SER A 397 6.90 17.82 -23.38
CA SER A 397 7.46 18.93 -24.17
C SER A 397 8.81 19.35 -23.58
N PRO A 398 9.88 19.47 -24.40
CA PRO A 398 11.22 19.85 -23.95
C PRO A 398 11.33 21.29 -23.40
N PHE A 399 10.23 22.04 -23.44
CA PHE A 399 10.20 23.49 -23.40
C PHE A 399 9.30 24.06 -22.30
N THR A 400 9.81 25.11 -21.65
CA THR A 400 9.07 25.97 -20.72
C THR A 400 8.81 27.31 -21.41
N PHE A 401 7.61 27.86 -21.26
CA PHE A 401 7.22 29.13 -21.88
C PHE A 401 6.85 30.18 -20.81
N TRP A 402 7.38 31.40 -20.87
CA TRP A 402 6.96 32.54 -20.00
C TRP A 402 6.37 33.65 -20.87
N HIS A 403 5.10 33.98 -20.67
CA HIS A 403 4.40 34.92 -21.54
C HIS A 403 4.59 36.40 -21.13
N ALA A 404 4.59 37.29 -22.11
CA ALA A 404 4.74 38.73 -21.92
C ALA A 404 3.39 39.43 -21.74
N LYS A 405 3.35 40.46 -20.89
CA LYS A 405 2.25 41.42 -20.83
C LYS A 405 2.52 42.62 -21.73
N ILE A 406 1.66 42.85 -22.72
CA ILE A 406 1.83 43.89 -23.74
C ILE A 406 0.85 45.05 -23.48
N GLU A 407 1.38 46.28 -23.45
CA GLU A 407 0.64 47.54 -23.27
C GLU A 407 1.23 48.60 -24.23
N GLY A 408 0.54 48.86 -25.36
CA GLY A 408 1.00 49.80 -26.39
C GLY A 408 2.28 49.34 -27.10
N ASP A 409 3.33 50.15 -27.03
CA ASP A 409 4.65 49.89 -27.59
C ASP A 409 5.57 49.04 -26.70
N THR A 410 5.08 48.60 -25.53
CA THR A 410 5.90 47.95 -24.51
C THR A 410 5.36 46.57 -24.13
N ALA A 411 6.27 45.59 -24.05
CA ALA A 411 6.00 44.23 -23.61
C ALA A 411 6.85 43.86 -22.39
N THR A 412 6.26 43.23 -21.38
CA THR A 412 6.90 42.99 -20.08
C THR A 412 6.81 41.52 -19.68
N PHE A 413 7.96 40.88 -19.48
CA PHE A 413 8.05 39.61 -18.77
C PHE A 413 8.27 39.90 -17.30
N HIS A 414 7.46 39.30 -16.45
CA HIS A 414 7.66 39.42 -15.03
C HIS A 414 7.43 38.04 -14.45
N GLU A 415 8.52 37.40 -14.05
CA GLU A 415 8.43 36.17 -13.29
C GLU A 415 9.12 36.32 -11.96
N HIS A 416 8.43 35.86 -10.94
CA HIS A 416 8.99 35.84 -9.61
C HIS A 416 10.02 34.72 -9.51
N SER A 417 10.89 34.84 -8.53
CA SER A 417 12.05 33.96 -8.30
C SER A 417 11.88 32.41 -8.40
N PRO A 418 10.71 31.75 -8.20
CA PRO A 418 10.59 30.29 -8.30
C PRO A 418 10.61 29.69 -9.71
N ALA A 419 9.84 30.24 -10.66
CA ALA A 419 9.86 29.77 -12.07
C ALA A 419 11.26 29.98 -12.67
N VAL A 420 11.91 31.08 -12.24
CA VAL A 420 13.28 31.44 -12.53
C VAL A 420 14.29 30.42 -12.01
N ALA A 421 14.00 29.76 -10.87
CA ALA A 421 14.88 28.75 -10.29
C ALA A 421 14.78 27.37 -10.97
N GLU A 422 13.68 27.05 -11.67
CA GLU A 422 13.49 25.79 -12.44
C GLU A 422 14.31 25.75 -13.74
N VAL A 423 14.76 26.92 -14.16
CA VAL A 423 15.63 27.09 -15.29
C VAL A 423 17.05 26.68 -14.90
N ARG A 424 17.53 25.56 -15.47
CA ARG A 424 18.87 25.02 -15.19
C ARG A 424 19.96 26.07 -15.44
N LYS A 425 21.08 26.02 -14.71
CA LYS A 425 22.23 26.90 -14.98
C LYS A 425 22.66 26.80 -16.44
N ARG A 426 22.70 27.96 -17.11
CA ARG A 426 23.03 28.09 -18.54
C ARG A 426 22.01 27.40 -19.46
N VAL A 427 20.73 27.38 -19.09
CA VAL A 427 19.67 26.96 -20.02
C VAL A 427 19.69 27.87 -21.25
N THR A 428 19.49 27.27 -22.41
CA THR A 428 19.20 27.99 -23.65
C THR A 428 17.77 28.49 -23.63
N TRP A 429 17.58 29.70 -24.14
CA TRP A 429 16.28 30.34 -24.22
C TRP A 429 16.17 31.16 -25.51
N GLN A 430 14.94 31.50 -25.89
CA GLN A 430 14.64 32.40 -26.98
C GLN A 430 13.40 33.23 -26.72
N LEU A 431 13.28 34.37 -27.42
CA LEU A 431 12.12 35.25 -27.37
C LEU A 431 11.31 35.07 -28.65
N VAL A 432 10.01 34.83 -28.51
CA VAL A 432 9.13 34.45 -29.62
C VAL A 432 7.90 35.36 -29.64
N TRP A 433 7.52 35.80 -30.84
CA TRP A 433 6.28 36.54 -31.10
C TRP A 433 5.30 35.69 -31.92
N VAL A 434 4.04 35.67 -31.51
CA VAL A 434 2.94 34.92 -32.15
C VAL A 434 1.87 35.90 -32.64
N PRO A 435 1.63 36.02 -33.95
CA PRO A 435 0.51 36.78 -34.48
C PRO A 435 -0.86 36.20 -34.06
N PRO A 436 -1.94 36.98 -34.10
CA PRO A 436 -3.25 36.52 -33.63
C PRO A 436 -3.83 35.44 -34.54
N GLY A 437 -4.32 34.36 -33.92
CA GLY A 437 -4.97 33.24 -34.63
C GLY A 437 -4.04 32.08 -34.95
N GLU A 438 -2.77 32.15 -34.54
CA GLU A 438 -1.80 31.05 -34.60
C GLU A 438 -1.64 30.31 -33.25
N ASP A 439 -2.25 30.84 -32.19
CA ASP A 439 -2.22 30.40 -30.80
C ASP A 439 -3.06 29.12 -30.55
N ASP A 440 -3.95 28.78 -31.49
CA ASP A 440 -5.09 27.88 -31.26
C ASP A 440 -4.90 26.49 -31.86
N ASN A 441 -3.87 25.74 -31.45
CA ASN A 441 -3.84 24.30 -31.72
C ASN A 441 -4.45 23.50 -30.55
N PRO A 442 -5.73 23.07 -30.65
CA PRO A 442 -6.45 22.41 -29.55
C PRO A 442 -5.92 21.01 -29.20
N VAL A 443 -5.03 20.46 -30.02
CA VAL A 443 -4.50 19.10 -29.88
C VAL A 443 -3.10 19.08 -29.23
N LYS A 444 -2.34 20.17 -29.32
CA LYS A 444 -0.98 20.28 -28.75
C LYS A 444 -0.79 21.68 -28.13
N PRO A 445 -1.23 21.86 -26.87
CA PRO A 445 -1.19 23.15 -26.16
C PRO A 445 0.21 23.78 -26.01
N TRP A 446 1.26 22.99 -26.25
CA TRP A 446 2.66 23.31 -25.98
C TRP A 446 3.52 23.57 -27.23
N ILE A 447 2.90 23.71 -28.42
CA ILE A 447 3.58 24.20 -29.64
C ILE A 447 2.86 25.47 -30.10
N GLN A 448 3.51 26.63 -29.95
CA GLN A 448 3.03 27.92 -30.45
C GLN A 448 3.92 28.37 -31.61
N GLY A 449 3.33 28.63 -32.79
CA GLY A 449 4.06 29.14 -33.95
C GLY A 449 4.42 30.62 -33.77
N GLY A 450 5.64 31.02 -34.15
CA GLY A 450 6.08 32.41 -34.02
C GLY A 450 7.49 32.69 -34.54
N ASP A 451 7.77 33.96 -34.88
CA ASP A 451 9.06 34.42 -35.39
C ASP A 451 10.01 34.75 -34.23
N PRO A 452 11.23 34.17 -34.17
CA PRO A 452 12.21 34.51 -33.15
C PRO A 452 12.68 35.95 -33.34
N VAL A 453 12.61 36.73 -32.26
CA VAL A 453 12.83 38.18 -32.29
C VAL A 453 14.20 38.55 -31.71
N GLY A 454 15.01 39.28 -32.46
CA GLY A 454 16.45 39.36 -32.21
C GLY A 454 17.00 40.30 -31.14
N ARG A 455 16.29 41.27 -30.51
CA ARG A 455 16.91 42.26 -29.57
C ARG A 455 15.98 42.91 -28.52
N GLY A 456 16.47 43.08 -27.27
CA GLY A 456 15.86 43.92 -26.22
C GLY A 456 16.76 44.21 -25.00
N ILE A 457 16.30 45.08 -24.08
CA ILE A 457 17.12 45.75 -23.03
C ILE A 457 16.66 45.34 -21.61
N VAL A 458 17.60 45.10 -20.66
CA VAL A 458 17.34 44.58 -19.29
C VAL A 458 17.37 45.64 -18.19
N THR A 459 16.52 45.55 -17.15
CA THR A 459 16.59 46.42 -15.96
C THR A 459 16.30 45.65 -14.66
N VAL A 460 17.19 45.72 -13.67
CA VAL A 460 17.09 44.99 -12.38
C VAL A 460 16.57 45.93 -11.28
N LEU A 461 15.58 45.49 -10.50
CA LEU A 461 15.06 46.23 -9.36
C LEU A 461 15.83 45.86 -8.07
N LYS A 462 16.11 46.88 -7.25
CA LYS A 462 16.91 46.79 -6.03
C LYS A 462 16.21 46.08 -4.88
#